data_AF-A0A352FIN4-F1
#
_entry.id   AF-A0A352FIN4-F1
#
_cell.length_a   1.000
_cell.length_b   1.000
_cell.length_c   1.000
_cell.angle_alpha   90.00
_cell.angle_beta   90.00
_cell.angle_gamma   90.00
#
_symmetry.space_group_name_H-M   'P 1'
#
loop_
_entity.id
_entity.type
_entity.pdbx_description
1 polymer ?
#
loop_
_entity_poly.entity_id
_entity_poly.type
_entity_poly.pdbx_seq_one_letter_code
_entity_poly.pdbx_strand_id
1 'polypeptide(L)' 'MTLVNETGVQVNYWITCAAGDADCGNIDVDGIANLPSYDNQQNVVVSFLPADGTANFSVNWPSTTTGEQAEMALLAE' A
#
# COMPACT_ATOMS: atom_id res chain seq x y z
N MET A 1 4.11 -7.76 3.90
CA MET A 1 3.20 -6.61 4.13
C MET A 1 1.84 -6.98 3.57
N THR A 2 0.75 -6.54 4.19
CA THR A 2 -0.61 -6.80 3.67
C THR A 2 -1.27 -5.47 3.38
N LEU A 3 -1.79 -5.28 2.16
CA LEU A 3 -2.58 -4.10 1.81
C LEU A 3 -4.03 -4.52 1.67
N VAL A 4 -4.95 -3.75 2.24
CA VAL A 4 -6.39 -4.02 2.21
C VAL A 4 -7.09 -2.85 1.54
N ASN A 5 -8.04 -3.14 0.67
CA ASN A 5 -8.87 -2.13 0.02
C ASN A 5 -10.30 -2.19 0.57
N GLU A 6 -10.60 -1.31 1.52
CA GLU A 6 -11.96 -1.13 2.07
C GLU A 6 -12.74 -0.02 1.34
N THR A 7 -12.27 0.41 0.16
CA THR A 7 -12.98 1.41 -0.65
C THR A 7 -14.04 0.76 -1.53
N GLY A 8 -15.01 1.55 -1.98
CA GLY A 8 -16.06 1.10 -2.91
C GLY A 8 -15.61 0.92 -4.37
N VAL A 9 -14.31 1.07 -4.67
CA VAL A 9 -13.74 0.94 -6.02
C VAL A 9 -12.43 0.16 -5.98
N GLN A 10 -11.98 -0.36 -7.12
CA GLN A 10 -10.64 -0.96 -7.21
C GLN A 10 -9.56 0.11 -6.93
N VAL A 11 -8.47 -0.28 -6.28
CA VAL A 11 -7.34 0.62 -5.98
C VAL A 11 -6.07 0.07 -6.61
N ASN A 12 -5.35 0.90 -7.37
CA ASN A 12 -3.99 0.61 -7.83
C ASN A 12 -2.99 0.99 -6.74
N TYR A 13 -1.92 0.22 -6.58
CA TYR A 13 -0.85 0.54 -5.64
C TYR A 13 0.54 0.47 -6.30
N TRP A 14 1.46 1.23 -5.74
CA TRP A 14 2.89 1.21 -6.07
C TRP A 14 3.71 1.31 -4.80
N ILE A 15 4.73 0.46 -4.69
CA ILE A 15 5.67 0.44 -3.57
C ILE A 15 7.04 0.78 -4.10
N THR A 16 7.76 1.60 -3.36
CA THR A 16 9.19 1.81 -3.56
C THR A 16 9.90 1.71 -2.22
N CYS A 17 11.13 1.20 -2.21
CA CYS A 17 12.01 1.22 -1.05
C CYS A 17 13.42 1.67 -1.45
N ALA A 18 14.25 2.02 -0.46
CA ALA A 18 15.62 2.46 -0.71
C ALA A 18 16.51 1.38 -1.36
N ALA A 19 16.20 0.10 -1.17
CA ALA A 19 16.94 -1.01 -1.79
C ALA A 19 16.65 -1.16 -3.31
N GLY A 20 15.68 -0.40 -3.84
CA GLY A 20 15.29 -0.46 -5.25
C GLY A 20 14.24 -1.52 -5.57
N ASP A 21 13.70 -2.20 -4.55
CA ASP A 21 12.53 -3.07 -4.76
C ASP A 21 11.32 -2.19 -5.09
N ALA A 22 10.58 -2.62 -6.11
CA ALA A 22 9.36 -1.98 -6.55
C ALA A 22 8.31 -3.04 -6.87
N ASP A 23 7.25 -3.09 -6.06
CA ASP A 23 6.04 -3.86 -6.34
C ASP A 23 4.93 -2.91 -6.78
N CYS A 24 4.08 -3.38 -7.69
CA CYS A 24 2.87 -2.68 -8.07
C CYS A 24 1.77 -3.67 -8.41
N GLY A 25 0.54 -3.20 -8.36
CA GLY A 25 -0.62 -4.02 -8.67
C GLY A 25 -1.92 -3.29 -8.41
N ASN A 26 -2.99 -4.06 -8.32
CA ASN A 26 -4.31 -3.58 -7.98
C ASN A 26 -4.92 -4.45 -6.88
N ILE A 27 -5.85 -3.86 -6.13
CA ILE A 27 -6.61 -4.49 -5.08
C ILE A 27 -8.08 -4.27 -5.42
N ASP A 28 -8.81 -5.35 -5.65
CA ASP A 28 -10.26 -5.28 -5.88
C ASP A 28 -11.01 -4.73 -4.66
N VAL A 29 -12.29 -4.39 -4.81
CA VAL A 29 -13.16 -3.96 -3.71
C VAL A 29 -13.20 -5.04 -2.63
N ASP A 30 -12.99 -4.65 -1.38
CA ASP A 30 -12.83 -5.54 -0.21
C ASP A 30 -11.70 -6.58 -0.36
N GLY A 31 -10.79 -6.33 -1.30
CA GLY A 31 -9.68 -7.22 -1.65
C GLY A 31 -8.46 -7.05 -0.76
N ILE A 32 -7.54 -8.01 -0.87
CA ILE A 32 -6.28 -8.03 -0.13
C ILE A 32 -5.13 -8.32 -1.09
N ALA A 33 -4.07 -7.51 -1.03
CA ALA A 33 -2.79 -7.82 -1.64
C ALA A 33 -1.79 -8.29 -0.57
N ASN A 34 -1.36 -9.54 -0.68
CA ASN A 34 -0.32 -10.11 0.17
C ASN A 34 1.03 -9.98 -0.53
N LEU A 35 1.88 -9.12 0.02
CA LEU A 35 3.16 -8.76 -0.55
C LEU A 35 4.32 -9.40 0.21
N PRO A 36 5.47 -9.57 -0.44
CA PRO A 36 6.70 -9.97 0.25
C PRO A 36 6.99 -9.08 1.48
N SER A 37 7.81 -9.57 2.40
CA SER A 37 8.20 -8.79 3.57
C SER A 37 9.11 -7.65 3.16
N TYR A 38 8.71 -6.43 3.49
CA TYR A 38 9.56 -5.23 3.37
C TYR A 38 10.31 -4.97 4.68
N ASP A 39 10.75 -6.03 5.36
CA ASP A 39 11.40 -5.95 6.66
C ASP A 39 12.82 -5.38 6.54
N ASN A 40 13.23 -4.56 7.51
CA ASN A 40 14.56 -3.92 7.55
C ASN A 40 14.85 -3.05 6.31
N GLN A 41 13.81 -2.51 5.69
CA GLN A 41 13.90 -1.59 4.56
C GLN A 41 13.84 -0.15 5.05
N GLN A 42 14.49 0.75 4.31
CA GLN A 42 14.44 2.18 4.57
C GLN A 42 13.56 2.87 3.52
N ASN A 43 12.84 3.91 3.95
CA ASN A 43 11.99 4.74 3.09
C ASN A 43 11.04 3.91 2.22
N VAL A 44 10.27 3.02 2.85
CA VAL A 44 9.23 2.27 2.14
C VAL A 44 8.06 3.20 1.92
N VAL A 45 7.82 3.57 0.66
CA VAL A 45 6.70 4.42 0.26
C VAL A 45 5.68 3.55 -0.44
N VAL A 46 4.44 3.56 0.06
CA VAL A 46 3.31 2.93 -0.61
C VAL A 46 2.36 4.02 -1.08
N SER A 47 2.06 4.04 -2.38
CA SER A 47 1.14 5.00 -3.00
C SER A 47 -0.08 4.28 -3.55
N PHE A 48 -1.24 4.93 -3.49
CA PHE A 48 -2.53 4.35 -3.82
C PHE A 48 -3.36 5.28 -4.68
N LEU A 49 -3.91 4.76 -5.76
CA LEU A 49 -4.80 5.48 -6.66
C LEU A 49 -6.09 4.66 -6.90
N PRO A 50 -7.23 5.09 -6.35
CA PRO A 50 -8.55 4.60 -6.72
C PRO A 50 -8.74 4.65 -8.25
N ALA A 51 -9.35 3.60 -8.81
CA ALA A 51 -9.57 3.47 -10.25
C ALA A 51 -10.50 4.56 -10.83
N ASP A 52 -11.31 5.19 -9.98
CA ASP A 52 -12.15 6.33 -10.34
C ASP A 52 -11.41 7.68 -10.31
N GLY A 53 -10.14 7.69 -9.87
CA GLY A 53 -9.28 8.87 -9.84
C GLY A 53 -9.60 9.87 -8.72
N THR A 54 -10.45 9.51 -7.76
CA THR A 54 -10.97 10.45 -6.74
C THR A 54 -9.92 11.06 -5.83
N ALA A 55 -8.91 10.30 -5.39
CA ALA A 55 -7.77 10.86 -4.64
C ALA A 55 -6.56 9.90 -4.59
N ASN A 56 -5.38 10.38 -4.96
CA ASN A 56 -4.13 9.67 -4.67
C ASN A 56 -3.71 9.94 -3.22
N PHE A 57 -3.20 8.93 -2.52
CA PHE A 57 -2.51 9.11 -1.25
C PHE A 57 -1.30 8.21 -1.15
N SER A 58 -0.35 8.59 -0.30
CA SER A 58 0.81 7.78 -0.01
C SER A 58 1.15 7.77 1.47
N VAL A 59 1.71 6.65 1.90
CA VAL A 59 2.24 6.48 3.25
C VAL A 59 3.73 6.17 3.12
N ASN A 60 4.54 6.89 3.89
CA ASN A 60 5.99 6.70 3.94
C ASN A 60 6.38 6.14 5.30
N TRP A 61 6.99 4.96 5.30
CA TRP A 61 7.66 4.38 6.46
C TRP A 61 9.16 4.65 6.35
N PRO A 62 9.72 5.55 7.19
CA PRO A 62 11.14 5.91 7.10
C PRO A 62 12.05 4.71 7.39
N SER A 63 11.63 3.79 8.26
CA SER A 63 12.30 2.52 8.52
C SER A 63 11.24 1.50 8.92
N THR A 64 11.34 0.28 8.41
CA THR A 64 10.52 -0.86 8.82
C THR A 64 11.33 -1.78 9.71
N THR A 65 10.75 -2.25 10.82
CA THR A 65 11.32 -3.35 11.62
C THR A 65 10.59 -4.66 11.30
N THR A 66 11.17 -5.80 11.69
CA THR A 66 10.54 -7.11 11.43
C THR A 66 9.17 -7.21 12.09
N GLY A 67 8.13 -7.52 11.31
CA GLY A 67 6.78 -7.79 11.82
C GLY A 67 5.83 -6.59 11.89
N GLU A 68 6.15 -5.46 11.24
CA GLU A 68 5.23 -4.33 11.12
C GLU A 68 4.17 -4.53 10.01
N GLN A 69 2.94 -4.09 10.27
CA GLN A 69 1.79 -4.15 9.36
C GLN A 69 1.35 -2.73 8.98
N ALA A 70 0.99 -2.54 7.70
CA ALA A 70 0.42 -1.31 7.18
C ALA A 70 -1.04 -1.60 6.77
N GLU A 71 -2.02 -0.89 7.31
CA GLU A 71 -3.43 -1.04 6.95
C GLU A 71 -3.96 0.26 6.34
N MET A 72 -4.88 0.15 5.38
CA MET A 72 -5.61 1.28 4.82
C MET A 72 -7.09 1.13 5.12
N ALA A 73 -7.67 2.13 5.78
CA ALA A 73 -9.11 2.30 5.88
C ALA A 73 -9.45 3.68 5.32
N LEU A 74 -10.34 3.76 4.32
CA LEU A 74 -10.96 5.02 3.95
C LEU A 74 -12.29 5.10 4.71
N LEU A 75 -12.35 5.95 5.73
CA LEU A 75 -13.63 6.30 6.36
C LEU A 75 -14.46 7.05 5.32
N ALA A 76 -15.45 6.38 4.73
CA ALA A 76 -16.49 7.06 3.97
C ALA A 76 -17.29 7.94 4.94
N GLU A 77 -17.33 9.25 4.69
CA GLU A 77 -18.27 10.18 5.36
C GLU A 77 -19.70 9.97 4.89
#